data_AF-A0A437KCS8-F1
#
_entry.id   AF-A0A437KCS8-F1
#
_cell.length_a   1.000
_cell.length_b   1.000
_cell.length_c   1.000
_cell.angle_alpha   90.00
_cell.angle_beta   90.00
_cell.angle_gamma   90.00
#
_symmetry.space_group_name_H-M   'P 1'
#
loop_
_entity.id
_entity.type
_entity.pdbx_description
1 polymer ?
#
loop_
_entity_poly.entity_id
_entity_poly.type
_entity_poly.pdbx_seq_one_letter_code
_entity_poly.pdbx_strand_id
1 'polypeptide(L)'
;MRKMRSYKGYAIIFTLLLCWIWMLFYILNVLVGGIVGVVVACLATLLTCYIVKERIERRIFIQFLEVSKERLHVLEELIDTSENILDEIANITESDVKCSVRNSQIQQDLQHFYHKLVSSDLEIVYKYMEYDSIVRVKNKLSSLKELSEKASFNDVDAVSAVEDISEVYIIFDTNRQSVEEILKIKIN
;
A
#
# COMPACT_ATOMS: atom_id res chain seq x y z
N MET A 1 79.82 61.99 -9.82
CA MET A 1 78.50 61.61 -9.29
C MET A 1 77.39 61.98 -10.29
N ARG A 2 77.03 61.08 -11.20
CA ARG A 2 75.87 61.23 -12.10
C ARG A 2 75.30 59.85 -12.43
N LYS A 3 73.97 59.77 -12.52
CA LYS A 3 73.11 58.60 -12.82
C LYS A 3 72.58 57.81 -11.61
N MET A 4 71.88 58.48 -10.69
CA MET A 4 70.97 57.83 -9.73
C MET A 4 69.52 58.36 -9.82
N ARG A 5 69.15 58.99 -10.94
CA ARG A 5 67.80 59.57 -11.16
C ARG A 5 66.88 58.76 -12.09
N SER A 6 67.36 57.68 -12.72
CA SER A 6 66.59 56.99 -13.77
C SER A 6 65.81 55.74 -13.33
N TYR A 7 65.96 55.27 -12.08
CA TYR A 7 65.35 54.00 -11.64
C TYR A 7 64.06 54.16 -10.81
N LYS A 8 63.75 55.38 -10.32
CA LYS A 8 62.56 55.62 -9.50
C LYS A 8 61.25 55.47 -10.29
N GLY A 9 61.25 55.86 -11.57
CA GLY A 9 60.08 55.69 -12.45
C GLY A 9 59.75 54.22 -12.72
N TYR A 10 60.77 53.40 -12.98
CA TYR A 10 60.60 51.96 -13.18
C TYR A 10 60.13 51.24 -11.92
N ALA A 11 60.60 51.65 -10.75
CA ALA A 11 60.14 51.09 -9.48
C ALA A 11 58.64 51.36 -9.24
N ILE A 12 58.17 52.58 -9.53
CA ILE A 12 56.74 52.95 -9.41
C ILE A 12 55.88 52.14 -10.38
N ILE A 13 56.31 52.05 -11.65
CA ILE A 13 55.60 51.26 -12.66
C ILE A 13 55.54 49.78 -12.25
N PHE A 14 56.65 49.21 -11.77
CA PHE A 14 56.72 47.83 -11.32
C PHE A 14 55.80 47.56 -10.12
N THR A 15 55.74 48.47 -9.14
CA THR A 15 54.84 48.35 -7.98
C THR A 15 53.36 48.45 -8.36
N LEU A 16 53.01 49.33 -9.31
CA LEU A 16 51.63 49.44 -9.80
C LEU A 16 51.21 48.18 -10.56
N LEU A 17 52.12 47.60 -11.33
CA LEU A 17 51.88 46.38 -12.10
C LEU A 17 51.70 45.17 -11.17
N LEU A 18 52.53 45.05 -10.12
CA LEU A 18 52.37 44.05 -9.07
C LEU A 18 51.03 44.20 -8.33
N CYS A 19 50.64 45.41 -7.97
CA CYS A 19 49.36 45.68 -7.31
C CYS A 19 48.17 45.28 -8.20
N TRP A 20 48.25 45.57 -9.50
CA TRP A 20 47.24 45.16 -10.48
C TRP A 20 47.13 43.65 -10.63
N ILE A 21 48.26 42.95 -10.74
CA ILE A 21 48.31 41.48 -10.80
C ILE A 21 47.68 40.88 -9.54
N TRP A 22 48.01 41.43 -8.36
CA TRP A 22 47.47 40.96 -7.08
C TRP A 22 45.95 41.14 -6.97
N MET A 23 45.42 42.29 -7.39
CA MET A 23 43.98 42.53 -7.44
C MET A 23 43.26 41.58 -8.40
N LEU A 24 43.89 41.23 -9.53
CA LEU A 24 43.37 40.26 -10.49
C LEU A 24 43.28 38.85 -9.89
N PHE A 25 44.32 38.40 -9.18
CA PHE A 25 44.31 37.13 -8.46
C PHE A 25 43.26 37.08 -7.36
N TYR A 26 43.05 38.18 -6.63
CA TYR A 26 42.02 38.28 -5.60
C TYR A 26 40.61 38.14 -6.19
N ILE A 27 40.31 38.89 -7.27
CA ILE A 27 39.02 38.82 -7.96
C ILE A 27 38.77 37.42 -8.50
N LEU A 28 39.77 36.80 -9.13
CA LEU A 28 39.66 35.41 -9.63
C LEU A 28 39.36 34.42 -8.50
N ASN A 29 40.02 34.53 -7.35
CA ASN A 29 39.75 33.67 -6.19
C ASN A 29 38.35 33.86 -5.61
N VAL A 30 37.86 35.10 -5.52
CA VAL A 30 36.49 35.39 -5.08
C VAL A 30 35.46 34.81 -6.07
N LEU A 31 35.74 34.89 -7.37
CA LEU A 31 34.89 34.36 -8.43
C LEU A 31 34.84 32.82 -8.39
N VAL A 32 36.00 32.17 -8.19
CA VAL A 32 36.08 30.71 -7.98
C VAL A 32 35.37 30.30 -6.69
N GLY A 33 35.55 31.03 -5.59
CA GLY A 33 34.84 30.79 -4.33
C GLY A 33 33.33 30.93 -4.47
N GLY A 34 32.86 31.92 -5.24
CA GLY A 34 31.45 32.10 -5.59
C GLY A 34 30.89 30.93 -6.40
N ILE A 35 31.62 30.47 -7.42
CA ILE A 35 31.21 29.30 -8.23
C ILE A 35 31.17 28.03 -7.37
N VAL A 36 32.18 27.79 -6.54
CA VAL A 36 32.21 26.65 -5.61
C VAL A 36 31.04 26.73 -4.62
N GLY A 37 30.73 27.91 -4.08
CA GLY A 37 29.59 28.13 -3.21
C GLY A 37 28.24 27.80 -3.89
N VAL A 38 28.07 28.22 -5.14
CA VAL A 38 26.87 27.88 -5.94
C VAL A 38 26.78 26.38 -6.19
N VAL A 39 27.89 25.72 -6.56
CA VAL A 39 27.91 24.26 -6.78
C VAL A 39 27.56 23.51 -5.50
N VAL A 40 28.12 23.90 -4.35
CA VAL A 40 27.80 23.29 -3.04
C VAL A 40 26.34 23.52 -2.67
N ALA A 41 25.79 24.72 -2.91
CA ALA A 41 24.37 25.00 -2.67
C ALA A 41 23.45 24.16 -3.57
N CYS A 42 23.81 23.98 -4.85
CA CYS A 42 23.08 23.11 -5.77
C CYS A 42 23.12 21.64 -5.32
N LEU A 43 24.30 21.13 -4.92
CA LEU A 43 24.44 19.76 -4.40
C LEU A 43 23.66 19.55 -3.09
N ALA A 44 23.68 20.52 -2.17
CA ALA A 44 22.91 20.46 -0.93
C ALA A 44 21.40 20.47 -1.20
N THR A 45 20.95 21.24 -2.19
CA THR A 45 19.54 21.27 -2.61
C THR A 45 19.13 19.94 -3.22
N LEU A 46 19.94 19.37 -4.12
CA LEU A 46 19.69 18.05 -4.71
C LEU A 46 19.64 16.93 -3.66
N LEU A 47 20.57 16.95 -2.70
CA LEU A 47 20.57 16.02 -1.58
C LEU A 47 19.30 16.15 -0.72
N THR A 48 18.87 17.38 -0.45
CA THR A 48 17.64 17.63 0.31
C THR A 48 16.41 17.12 -0.45
N CYS A 49 16.33 17.39 -1.76
CA CYS A 49 15.26 16.86 -2.62
C CYS A 49 15.23 15.33 -2.62
N TYR A 50 16.39 14.68 -2.68
CA TYR A 50 16.51 13.23 -2.61
C TYR A 50 16.00 12.68 -1.27
N ILE A 51 16.45 13.26 -0.14
CA ILE A 51 16.01 12.85 1.21
C ILE A 51 14.51 13.02 1.39
N VAL A 52 13.95 14.14 0.92
CA VAL A 52 12.51 14.41 1.00
C VAL A 52 11.73 13.38 0.16
N LYS A 53 12.19 13.10 -1.06
CA LYS A 53 11.59 12.08 -1.92
C LYS A 53 11.62 10.70 -1.25
N GLU A 54 12.76 10.27 -0.73
CA GLU A 54 12.90 8.98 -0.04
C GLU A 54 11.99 8.88 1.19
N ARG A 55 11.86 9.97 1.97
CA ARG A 55 10.93 10.02 3.12
C ARG A 55 9.47 9.89 2.69
N ILE A 56 9.07 10.55 1.59
CA ILE A 56 7.72 10.45 1.05
C ILE A 56 7.45 9.02 0.58
N GLU A 57 8.36 8.44 -0.20
CA GLU A 57 8.25 7.05 -0.67
C GLU A 57 8.15 6.07 0.50
N ARG A 58 8.99 6.23 1.53
CA ARG A 58 8.93 5.41 2.74
C ARG A 58 7.62 5.57 3.50
N ARG A 59 7.08 6.79 3.62
CA ARG A 59 5.78 7.03 4.27
C ARG A 59 4.64 6.37 3.50
N ILE A 60 4.60 6.53 2.18
CA ILE A 60 3.61 5.89 1.30
C ILE A 60 3.71 4.37 1.44
N PHE A 61 4.92 3.83 1.48
CA PHE A 61 5.16 2.41 1.65
C PHE A 61 4.66 1.87 3.00
N ILE A 62 4.92 2.58 4.11
CA ILE A 62 4.43 2.20 5.44
C ILE A 62 2.89 2.22 5.46
N GLN A 63 2.27 3.28 4.94
CA GLN A 63 0.82 3.36 4.83
C GLN A 63 0.23 2.24 3.97
N PHE A 64 0.89 1.91 2.85
CA PHE A 64 0.52 0.77 2.02
C PHE A 64 0.58 -0.56 2.79
N LEU A 65 1.64 -0.79 3.56
CA LEU A 65 1.79 -2.00 4.38
C LEU A 65 0.73 -2.10 5.48
N GLU A 66 0.42 -0.99 6.15
CA GLU A 66 -0.58 -0.94 7.21
C GLU A 66 -1.97 -1.29 6.68
N VAL A 67 -2.39 -0.64 5.59
CA VAL A 67 -3.66 -0.95 4.91
C VAL A 67 -3.70 -2.39 4.39
N SER A 68 -2.59 -2.91 3.86
CA SER A 68 -2.53 -4.29 3.38
C SER A 68 -2.65 -5.31 4.52
N LYS A 69 -2.09 -5.02 5.70
CA LYS A 69 -2.22 -5.86 6.91
C LYS A 69 -3.64 -5.84 7.45
N GLU A 70 -4.25 -4.66 7.53
CA GLU A 70 -5.63 -4.52 7.99
C GLU A 70 -6.60 -5.28 7.07
N ARG A 71 -6.41 -5.15 5.75
CA ARG A 71 -7.14 -5.95 4.76
C ARG A 71 -6.93 -7.45 4.94
N LEU A 72 -5.68 -7.89 5.16
CA LEU A 72 -5.37 -9.30 5.34
C LEU A 72 -6.08 -9.85 6.59
N HIS A 73 -6.07 -9.10 7.68
CA HIS A 73 -6.73 -9.49 8.92
C HIS A 73 -8.25 -9.67 8.74
N VAL A 74 -8.92 -8.73 8.05
CA VAL A 74 -10.35 -8.86 7.76
C VAL A 74 -10.65 -10.04 6.83
N LEU A 75 -9.79 -10.28 5.82
CA LEU A 75 -9.93 -11.44 4.94
C LEU A 75 -9.75 -12.77 5.69
N GLU A 76 -8.75 -12.88 6.56
CA GLU A 76 -8.53 -14.06 7.40
C GLU A 76 -9.76 -14.33 8.29
N GLU A 77 -10.31 -13.32 8.96
CA GLU A 77 -11.49 -13.50 9.80
C GLU A 77 -12.72 -13.99 9.00
N LEU A 78 -12.93 -13.45 7.80
CA LEU A 78 -14.03 -13.85 6.93
C LEU A 78 -13.84 -15.27 6.37
N ILE A 79 -12.61 -15.63 6.02
CA ILE A 79 -12.23 -16.97 5.53
C ILE A 79 -12.43 -18.00 6.65
N ASP A 80 -11.88 -17.77 7.84
CA ASP A 80 -12.02 -18.67 9.00
C ASP A 80 -13.50 -18.89 9.35
N THR A 81 -14.32 -17.84 9.27
CA THR A 81 -15.76 -17.95 9.49
C THR A 81 -16.43 -18.82 8.42
N SER A 82 -16.09 -18.61 7.16
CA SER A 82 -16.65 -19.36 6.05
C SER A 82 -16.25 -20.83 6.11
N GLU A 83 -14.99 -21.12 6.43
CA GLU A 83 -14.45 -22.48 6.55
C GLU A 83 -15.12 -23.25 7.68
N ASN A 84 -15.24 -22.65 8.88
CA ASN A 84 -15.95 -23.28 10.00
C ASN A 84 -17.39 -23.64 9.64
N ILE A 85 -18.10 -22.76 8.95
CA ILE A 85 -19.50 -22.98 8.57
C ILE A 85 -19.59 -24.06 7.48
N LEU A 86 -18.71 -24.03 6.48
CA LEU A 86 -18.68 -25.07 5.44
C LEU A 86 -18.35 -26.45 6.04
N ASP A 87 -17.44 -26.52 7.01
CA ASP A 87 -17.11 -27.75 7.74
C ASP A 87 -18.29 -28.24 8.59
N GLU A 88 -18.99 -27.36 9.30
CA GLU A 88 -20.20 -27.70 10.04
C GLU A 88 -21.29 -28.25 9.10
N ILE A 89 -21.49 -27.61 7.96
CA ILE A 89 -22.47 -28.05 6.95
C ILE A 89 -22.06 -29.41 6.35
N ALA A 90 -20.78 -29.63 6.06
CA ALA A 90 -20.27 -30.90 5.55
C ALA A 90 -20.52 -32.04 6.55
N ASN A 91 -20.21 -31.82 7.83
CA ASN A 91 -20.44 -32.80 8.90
C ASN A 91 -21.92 -33.15 9.07
N ILE A 92 -22.82 -32.17 8.99
CA ILE A 92 -24.26 -32.41 9.08
C ILE A 92 -24.77 -33.16 7.84
N THR A 93 -24.19 -32.90 6.66
CA THR A 93 -24.59 -33.54 5.40
C THR A 93 -24.18 -35.01 5.35
N GLU A 94 -23.05 -35.39 5.95
CA GLU A 94 -22.59 -36.78 6.05
C GLU A 94 -23.31 -37.59 7.15
N SER A 95 -23.99 -36.91 8.07
CA SER A 95 -24.75 -37.53 9.16
C SER A 95 -26.14 -38.02 8.70
N ASP A 96 -26.62 -39.12 9.29
CA ASP A 96 -27.92 -39.75 8.97
C ASP A 96 -29.13 -38.99 9.57
N VAL A 97 -29.07 -37.65 9.53
CA VAL A 97 -30.02 -36.73 10.13
C VAL A 97 -31.18 -36.46 9.16
N LYS A 98 -32.40 -36.36 9.69
CA LYS A 98 -33.60 -36.02 8.89
C LYS A 98 -33.40 -34.67 8.16
N CYS A 99 -33.72 -34.61 6.85
CA CYS A 99 -33.55 -33.41 6.02
C CYS A 99 -34.09 -32.12 6.65
N SER A 100 -35.24 -32.17 7.34
CA SER A 100 -35.83 -30.97 7.97
C SER A 100 -34.96 -30.37 9.07
N VAL A 101 -34.23 -31.21 9.83
CA VAL A 101 -33.35 -30.77 10.91
C VAL A 101 -32.06 -30.20 10.32
N ARG A 102 -31.48 -30.90 9.32
CA ARG A 102 -30.31 -30.41 8.57
C ARG A 102 -30.57 -29.03 7.98
N ASN A 103 -31.69 -28.85 7.27
CA ASN A 103 -31.98 -27.59 6.58
C ASN A 103 -32.24 -26.45 7.55
N SER A 104 -32.86 -26.73 8.70
CA SER A 104 -33.02 -25.72 9.76
C SER A 104 -31.67 -25.29 10.34
N GLN A 105 -30.70 -26.19 10.42
CA GLN A 105 -29.39 -25.89 10.96
C GLN A 105 -28.54 -25.09 9.96
N ILE A 106 -28.51 -25.52 8.69
CA ILE A 106 -27.91 -24.76 7.59
C ILE A 106 -28.49 -23.34 7.53
N GLN A 107 -29.80 -23.17 7.75
CA GLN A 107 -30.42 -21.85 7.78
C GLN A 107 -29.91 -20.97 8.94
N GLN A 108 -29.67 -21.55 10.12
CA GLN A 108 -29.11 -20.83 11.27
C GLN A 108 -27.66 -20.42 11.00
N ASP A 109 -26.86 -21.33 10.44
CA ASP A 109 -25.46 -21.08 10.12
C ASP A 109 -25.34 -20.02 9.02
N LEU A 110 -26.23 -20.06 8.02
CA LEU A 110 -26.37 -19.03 6.99
C LEU A 110 -26.71 -17.65 7.60
N GLN A 111 -27.65 -17.59 8.53
CA GLN A 111 -28.00 -16.32 9.21
C GLN A 111 -26.82 -15.76 9.98
N HIS A 112 -26.09 -16.62 10.69
CA HIS A 112 -24.89 -16.24 11.41
C HIS A 112 -23.79 -15.72 10.46
N PHE A 113 -23.54 -16.43 9.36
CA PHE A 113 -22.61 -16.02 8.31
C PHE A 113 -22.96 -14.64 7.74
N TYR A 114 -24.21 -14.46 7.32
CA TYR A 114 -24.69 -13.22 6.74
C TYR A 114 -24.52 -12.03 7.70
N HIS A 115 -24.91 -12.22 8.97
CA HIS A 115 -24.74 -11.17 9.97
C HIS A 115 -23.27 -10.80 10.15
N LYS A 116 -22.37 -11.80 10.23
CA LYS A 116 -20.94 -11.54 10.39
C LYS A 116 -20.35 -10.80 9.18
N LEU A 117 -20.73 -11.21 7.96
CA LEU A 117 -20.37 -10.54 6.71
C LEU A 117 -20.79 -9.06 6.67
N VAL A 118 -22.04 -8.75 7.03
CA VAL A 118 -22.56 -7.38 7.02
C VAL A 118 -21.95 -6.53 8.13
N SER A 119 -21.59 -7.14 9.27
CA SER A 119 -20.92 -6.44 10.37
C SER A 119 -19.42 -6.21 10.14
N SER A 120 -18.82 -6.90 9.16
CA SER A 120 -17.40 -6.78 8.82
C SER A 120 -17.15 -5.54 7.96
N ASP A 121 -15.94 -4.98 8.05
CA ASP A 121 -15.52 -3.88 7.18
C ASP A 121 -15.23 -4.41 5.76
N LEU A 122 -16.28 -4.62 4.98
CA LEU A 122 -16.12 -5.05 3.59
C LEU A 122 -15.55 -3.93 2.70
N GLU A 123 -15.59 -2.67 3.14
CA GLU A 123 -15.08 -1.53 2.38
C GLU A 123 -13.56 -1.60 2.24
N ILE A 124 -12.85 -1.95 3.31
CA ILE A 124 -11.40 -2.15 3.25
C ILE A 124 -11.00 -3.31 2.33
N VAL A 125 -11.83 -4.36 2.26
CA VAL A 125 -11.62 -5.50 1.36
C VAL A 125 -11.84 -5.11 -0.10
N TYR A 126 -12.91 -4.37 -0.40
CA TYR A 126 -13.29 -3.99 -1.76
C TYR A 126 -12.35 -2.98 -2.41
N LYS A 127 -11.66 -2.14 -1.64
CA LYS A 127 -10.83 -1.04 -2.15
C LYS A 127 -9.76 -1.43 -3.18
N TYR A 128 -9.27 -2.67 -3.12
CA TYR A 128 -8.21 -3.20 -4.00
C TYR A 128 -8.59 -4.53 -4.64
N MET A 129 -9.86 -4.88 -4.61
CA MET A 129 -10.41 -6.06 -5.23
C MET A 129 -10.82 -5.74 -6.67
N GLU A 130 -10.72 -6.73 -7.56
CA GLU A 130 -11.23 -6.54 -8.92
C GLU A 130 -12.73 -6.27 -8.91
N TYR A 131 -13.17 -5.32 -9.75
CA TYR A 131 -14.57 -4.91 -9.80
C TYR A 131 -15.53 -6.08 -10.05
N ASP A 132 -15.15 -7.03 -10.93
CA ASP A 132 -15.95 -8.23 -11.20
C ASP A 132 -16.15 -9.08 -9.94
N SER A 133 -15.09 -9.27 -9.15
CA SER A 133 -15.15 -10.00 -7.89
C SER A 133 -16.04 -9.29 -6.87
N ILE A 134 -15.99 -7.95 -6.79
CA ILE A 134 -16.88 -7.15 -5.92
C ILE A 134 -18.34 -7.35 -6.32
N VAL A 135 -18.65 -7.31 -7.61
CA VAL A 135 -20.02 -7.50 -8.12
C VAL A 135 -20.53 -8.89 -7.79
N ARG A 136 -19.71 -9.94 -7.98
CA ARG A 136 -20.07 -11.31 -7.62
C ARG A 136 -20.37 -11.43 -6.13
N VAL A 137 -19.50 -10.95 -5.25
CA VAL A 137 -19.73 -10.97 -3.79
C VAL A 137 -21.03 -10.23 -3.43
N LYS A 138 -21.29 -9.05 -4.02
CA LYS A 138 -22.54 -8.31 -3.77
C LYS A 138 -23.79 -9.04 -4.25
N ASN A 139 -23.73 -9.69 -5.40
CA ASN A 139 -24.85 -10.47 -5.92
C ASN A 139 -25.12 -11.67 -5.00
N LYS A 140 -24.06 -12.37 -4.56
CA LYS A 140 -24.15 -13.50 -3.65
C LYS A 140 -24.65 -13.08 -2.27
N LEU A 141 -24.18 -11.96 -1.74
CA LEU A 141 -24.72 -11.36 -0.51
C LEU A 141 -26.21 -11.04 -0.59
N SER A 142 -26.69 -10.59 -1.76
CA SER A 142 -28.12 -10.33 -1.97
C SER A 142 -28.93 -11.64 -1.96
N SER A 143 -28.43 -12.68 -2.64
CA SER A 143 -29.01 -14.03 -2.61
C SER A 143 -29.03 -14.61 -1.19
N LEU A 144 -27.90 -14.56 -0.48
CA LEU A 144 -27.76 -15.04 0.89
C LEU A 144 -28.70 -14.30 1.85
N LYS A 145 -28.91 -12.99 1.66
CA LYS A 145 -29.89 -12.23 2.43
C LYS A 145 -31.30 -12.80 2.26
N GLU A 146 -31.74 -12.97 1.01
CA GLU A 146 -33.06 -13.50 0.69
C GLU A 146 -33.26 -14.90 1.27
N LEU A 147 -32.24 -15.76 1.20
CA LEU A 147 -32.23 -17.10 1.76
C LEU A 147 -32.28 -17.08 3.30
N SER A 148 -31.57 -16.14 3.94
CA SER A 148 -31.52 -16.00 5.40
C SER A 148 -32.86 -15.56 6.02
N GLU A 149 -33.63 -14.74 5.31
CA GLU A 149 -34.92 -14.19 5.76
C GLU A 149 -36.12 -15.09 5.43
N LYS A 150 -35.88 -16.21 4.72
CA LYS A 150 -36.94 -17.07 4.18
C LYS A 150 -37.65 -17.86 5.28
N ALA A 151 -38.98 -17.86 5.29
CA ALA A 151 -39.79 -18.53 6.32
C ALA A 151 -39.73 -20.07 6.27
N SER A 152 -39.40 -20.65 5.12
CA SER A 152 -39.26 -22.09 4.91
C SER A 152 -38.00 -22.35 4.10
N PHE A 153 -37.13 -23.22 4.61
CA PHE A 153 -35.84 -23.56 4.00
C PHE A 153 -35.84 -25.02 3.55
N ASN A 154 -35.82 -25.24 2.24
CA ASN A 154 -35.86 -26.58 1.64
C ASN A 154 -34.46 -27.04 1.19
N ASP A 155 -34.35 -28.28 0.68
CA ASP A 155 -33.06 -28.83 0.26
C ASP A 155 -32.44 -28.03 -0.92
N VAL A 156 -33.25 -27.43 -1.79
CA VAL A 156 -32.76 -26.62 -2.92
C VAL A 156 -32.17 -25.30 -2.40
N ASP A 157 -32.83 -24.68 -1.43
CA ASP A 157 -32.36 -23.46 -0.75
C ASP A 157 -31.06 -23.73 0.01
N ALA A 158 -30.95 -24.89 0.65
CA ALA A 158 -29.75 -25.33 1.35
C ALA A 158 -28.55 -25.50 0.40
N VAL A 159 -28.75 -26.19 -0.73
CA VAL A 159 -27.69 -26.34 -1.75
C VAL A 159 -27.28 -24.98 -2.31
N SER A 160 -28.24 -24.13 -2.65
CA SER A 160 -27.95 -22.78 -3.17
C SER A 160 -27.18 -21.92 -2.17
N ALA A 161 -27.55 -21.97 -0.89
CA ALA A 161 -26.84 -21.23 0.16
C ALA A 161 -25.39 -21.70 0.30
N VAL A 162 -25.15 -23.01 0.28
CA VAL A 162 -23.80 -23.58 0.37
C VAL A 162 -22.95 -23.21 -0.84
N GLU A 163 -23.52 -23.26 -2.04
CA GLU A 163 -22.84 -22.83 -3.26
C GLU A 163 -22.46 -21.34 -3.20
N ASP A 164 -23.38 -20.50 -2.73
CA ASP A 164 -23.15 -19.06 -2.61
C ASP A 164 -22.09 -18.73 -1.54
N ILE A 165 -22.10 -19.42 -0.38
CA ILE A 165 -21.06 -19.31 0.65
C ILE A 165 -19.70 -19.76 0.11
N SER A 166 -19.67 -20.89 -0.60
CA SER A 166 -18.45 -21.45 -1.18
C SER A 166 -17.83 -20.51 -2.22
N GLU A 167 -18.66 -19.88 -3.06
CA GLU A 167 -18.18 -18.93 -4.05
C GLU A 167 -17.60 -17.67 -3.39
N VAL A 168 -18.25 -17.14 -2.35
CA VAL A 168 -17.73 -16.00 -1.57
C VAL A 168 -16.40 -16.37 -0.90
N TYR A 169 -16.30 -17.56 -0.31
CA TYR A 169 -15.07 -18.08 0.28
C TYR A 169 -13.92 -18.13 -0.75
N ILE A 170 -14.14 -18.72 -1.92
CA ILE A 170 -13.12 -18.84 -2.98
C ILE A 170 -12.64 -17.45 -3.41
N ILE A 171 -13.57 -16.49 -3.55
CA ILE A 171 -13.25 -15.13 -3.93
C ILE A 171 -12.38 -14.46 -2.84
N PHE A 172 -12.74 -14.61 -1.56
CA PHE A 172 -11.94 -14.05 -0.46
C PHE A 172 -10.57 -14.70 -0.35
N ASP A 173 -10.47 -16.03 -0.46
CA ASP A 173 -9.19 -16.73 -0.40
C ASP A 173 -8.27 -16.33 -1.57
N THR A 174 -8.81 -16.22 -2.79
CA THR A 174 -8.05 -15.72 -3.94
C THR A 174 -7.51 -14.31 -3.69
N ASN A 175 -8.33 -13.44 -3.08
CA ASN A 175 -7.90 -12.09 -2.72
C ASN A 175 -6.85 -12.07 -1.60
N ARG A 176 -6.96 -12.97 -0.61
CA ARG A 176 -5.95 -13.14 0.44
C ARG A 176 -4.60 -13.51 -0.17
N GLN A 177 -4.58 -14.53 -1.03
CA GLN A 177 -3.36 -14.98 -1.71
C GLN A 177 -2.71 -13.84 -2.52
N SER A 178 -3.52 -13.06 -3.25
CA SER A 178 -3.03 -11.88 -3.98
C SER A 178 -2.38 -10.84 -3.05
N VAL A 179 -2.98 -10.54 -1.90
CA VAL A 179 -2.42 -9.61 -0.91
C VAL A 179 -1.10 -10.14 -0.35
N GLU A 180 -1.05 -11.43 0.00
CA GLU A 180 0.18 -12.06 0.49
C GLU A 180 1.32 -12.03 -0.53
N GLU A 181 1.03 -12.29 -1.81
CA GLU A 181 2.02 -12.20 -2.88
C GLU A 181 2.59 -10.78 -3.01
N ILE A 182 1.72 -9.76 -2.97
CA ILE A 182 2.15 -8.36 -3.04
C ILE A 182 3.01 -7.99 -1.83
N LEU A 183 2.65 -8.46 -0.64
CA LEU A 183 3.45 -8.26 0.58
C LEU A 183 4.81 -8.97 0.48
N LYS A 184 4.87 -10.20 -0.03
CA LYS A 184 6.12 -10.97 -0.23
C LYS A 184 7.06 -10.29 -1.24
N ILE A 185 6.54 -9.80 -2.36
CA ILE A 185 7.34 -9.11 -3.40
C ILE A 185 7.93 -7.80 -2.89
N LYS A 186 7.22 -7.09 -2.00
CA LYS A 186 7.62 -5.75 -1.54
C LYS A 186 8.52 -5.75 -0.30
N ILE A 187 8.67 -6.88 0.39
CA ILE A 187 9.54 -7.04 1.56
C ILE A 187 10.93 -7.57 1.18
N ASN A 188 11.06 -8.23 0.02
CA ASN A 188 12.35 -8.62 -0.59
C ASN A 188 12.92 -7.51 -1.47
#